data_AF-Q2GQA2-F1
#
_entry.id   AF-Q2GQA2-F1
#
_cell.length_a   1.000
_cell.length_b   1.000
_cell.length_c   1.000
_cell.angle_alpha   90.00
_cell.angle_beta   90.00
_cell.angle_gamma   90.00
#
_symmetry.space_group_name_H-M   'P 1'
#
loop_
_entity.id
_entity.type
_entity.pdbx_description
1 polymer ?
#
loop_
_entity_poly.entity_id
_entity_poly.type
_entity_poly.pdbx_seq_one_letter_code
_entity_poly.pdbx_strand_id
1 'polypeptide(L)'
;MPRHTCVKIDEDIETYSTLDPAQYTPTPTRPFRGIFVGDYGVHGCEFIWINQPDDDDDDDDDDDDDDDGNTPPSIERAEGESDEDYAARQLHAAIYRGRLEAVKLTGDANVPRGEYTFVVDDLGEAGFVREETKDPFARARLVRSRAQLANNGFRDATFTDAELFIISPDLLAHNWLALGHISYLRRVDIDRFIFPVEHGAGMSGI
;
A
#
# COMPACT_ATOMS: atom_id res chain seq x y z
N MET A 1 -38.35 -30.51 -28.03
CA MET A 1 -38.43 -29.26 -27.25
C MET A 1 -37.33 -29.32 -26.19
N PRO A 2 -36.19 -28.64 -26.35
CA PRO A 2 -35.18 -28.61 -25.30
C PRO A 2 -35.64 -27.65 -24.20
N ARG A 3 -35.64 -28.12 -22.95
CA ARG A 3 -35.85 -27.27 -21.78
C ARG A 3 -34.57 -26.46 -21.60
N HIS A 4 -34.68 -25.14 -21.78
CA HIS A 4 -33.67 -24.22 -21.29
C HIS A 4 -33.64 -24.32 -19.77
N THR A 5 -32.55 -24.84 -19.23
CA THR A 5 -32.22 -24.63 -17.82
C THR A 5 -31.82 -23.17 -17.69
N CYS A 6 -32.74 -22.34 -17.20
CA CYS A 6 -32.41 -21.01 -16.73
C CYS A 6 -31.61 -21.18 -15.44
N VAL A 7 -30.31 -20.92 -15.49
CA VAL A 7 -29.52 -20.70 -14.27
C VAL A 7 -29.88 -19.32 -13.78
N LYS A 8 -30.56 -19.24 -12.63
CA LYS A 8 -30.67 -17.98 -11.89
C LYS A 8 -29.29 -17.68 -11.32
N ILE A 9 -28.56 -16.77 -11.96
CA ILE A 9 -27.38 -16.15 -11.37
C ILE A 9 -27.92 -15.10 -10.40
N ASP A 10 -28.28 -15.54 -9.20
CA ASP A 10 -28.82 -14.70 -8.12
C ASP A 10 -28.28 -15.20 -6.75
N GLU A 11 -27.14 -15.89 -6.76
CA GLU A 11 -26.38 -16.22 -5.56
C GLU A 11 -25.19 -15.26 -5.49
N ASP A 12 -25.20 -14.37 -4.51
CA ASP A 12 -24.02 -13.57 -4.14
C ASP A 12 -22.90 -14.54 -3.76
N ILE A 13 -21.91 -14.68 -4.65
CA ILE A 13 -20.71 -15.48 -4.37
C ILE A 13 -19.82 -14.63 -3.46
N GLU A 14 -19.87 -14.93 -2.15
CA GLU A 14 -18.95 -14.34 -1.18
C GLU A 14 -17.70 -15.23 -1.04
N THR A 15 -16.58 -14.73 -1.56
CA THR A 15 -15.26 -15.34 -1.33
C THR A 15 -14.56 -14.63 -0.19
N TYR A 16 -14.12 -15.39 0.80
CA TYR A 16 -13.32 -14.89 1.92
C TYR A 16 -11.86 -15.27 1.70
N SER A 17 -10.96 -14.35 2.01
CA SER A 17 -9.53 -14.60 2.10
C SER A 17 -8.99 -13.90 3.34
N THR A 18 -7.85 -14.37 3.84
CA THR A 18 -7.17 -13.78 5.00
C THR A 18 -5.80 -13.30 4.54
N LEU A 19 -5.52 -12.01 4.78
CA LEU A 19 -4.18 -11.47 4.61
C LEU A 19 -3.30 -11.96 5.77
N ASP A 20 -2.08 -12.37 5.47
CA ASP A 20 -1.10 -12.70 6.50
C ASP A 20 -0.77 -11.42 7.29
N PRO A 21 -0.75 -11.44 8.64
CA PRO A 21 -0.29 -10.31 9.44
C PRO A 21 1.02 -9.66 8.97
N ALA A 22 1.99 -10.44 8.49
CA ALA A 22 3.25 -9.92 7.97
C ALA A 22 3.07 -8.97 6.77
N GLN A 23 2.01 -9.14 5.98
CA GLN A 23 1.73 -8.32 4.79
C GLN A 23 1.17 -6.92 5.13
N TYR A 24 0.58 -6.76 6.31
CA TYR A 24 -0.01 -5.49 6.73
C TYR A 24 0.62 -4.89 8.00
N THR A 25 1.64 -5.53 8.55
CA THR A 25 2.40 -5.02 9.69
C THR A 25 3.59 -4.18 9.20
N PRO A 26 3.69 -2.89 9.56
CA PRO A 26 4.85 -2.06 9.21
C PRO A 26 6.14 -2.62 9.82
N THR A 27 7.24 -2.52 9.06
CA THR A 27 8.60 -2.76 9.56
C THR A 27 9.45 -1.49 9.43
N PRO A 28 10.66 -1.42 10.01
CA PRO A 28 11.53 -0.25 9.84
C PRO A 28 11.87 0.07 8.37
N THR A 29 11.96 -0.96 7.52
CA THR A 29 12.28 -0.86 6.08
C THR A 29 11.06 -0.90 5.18
N ARG A 30 9.92 -1.36 5.71
CA ARG A 30 8.61 -1.38 5.04
C ARG A 30 7.55 -0.61 5.84
N PRO A 31 7.79 0.68 6.12
CA PRO A 31 6.97 1.44 7.06
C PRO A 31 5.58 1.75 6.51
N PHE A 32 5.36 1.58 5.20
CA PHE A 32 4.08 1.89 4.57
C PHE A 32 3.10 0.70 4.59
N ARG A 33 3.56 -0.54 4.77
CA ARG A 33 2.69 -1.74 4.82
C ARG A 33 1.55 -1.59 5.80
N GLY A 34 0.31 -1.74 5.37
CA GLY A 34 -0.82 -1.89 6.28
C GLY A 34 -2.18 -1.52 5.72
N ILE A 35 -3.18 -1.53 6.58
CA ILE A 35 -4.55 -1.18 6.21
C ILE A 35 -4.77 0.31 6.43
N PHE A 36 -5.28 1.00 5.41
CA PHE A 36 -5.57 2.43 5.42
C PHE A 36 -7.04 2.66 5.13
N VAL A 37 -7.55 3.79 5.63
CA VAL A 37 -8.83 4.35 5.19
C VAL A 37 -8.58 5.60 4.36
N GLY A 38 -9.21 5.68 3.19
CA GLY A 38 -9.10 6.82 2.27
C GLY A 38 -10.45 7.49 2.00
N ASP A 39 -10.46 8.81 1.80
CA ASP A 39 -11.64 9.57 1.40
C ASP A 39 -11.74 9.70 -0.14
N TYR A 40 -12.55 8.84 -0.77
CA TYR A 40 -12.75 8.81 -2.22
C TYR A 40 -13.88 9.75 -2.68
N GLY A 41 -14.04 10.88 -1.98
CA GLY A 41 -15.02 11.92 -2.30
C GLY A 41 -16.45 11.38 -2.38
N VAL A 42 -17.05 11.45 -3.58
CA VAL A 42 -18.44 11.02 -3.82
C VAL A 42 -18.66 9.51 -3.68
N HIS A 43 -17.58 8.72 -3.69
CA HIS A 43 -17.61 7.28 -3.46
C HIS A 43 -17.55 6.92 -1.96
N GLY A 44 -17.29 7.91 -1.10
CA GLY A 44 -17.22 7.72 0.34
C GLY A 44 -15.86 7.21 0.83
N CYS A 45 -15.86 6.64 2.03
CA CYS A 45 -14.64 6.12 2.65
C CYS A 45 -14.42 4.67 2.23
N GLU A 46 -13.20 4.35 1.83
CA GLU A 46 -12.81 3.00 1.42
C GLU A 46 -11.63 2.51 2.25
N PHE A 47 -11.67 1.24 2.65
CA PHE A 47 -10.51 0.58 3.22
C PHE A 47 -9.65 0.00 2.10
N ILE A 48 -8.35 0.22 2.21
CA ILE A 48 -7.37 -0.27 1.28
C ILE A 48 -6.24 -0.95 2.04
N TRP A 49 -5.57 -1.87 1.36
CA TRP A 49 -4.30 -2.41 1.80
C TRP A 49 -3.20 -1.72 1.01
N ILE A 50 -2.29 -1.06 1.73
CA ILE A 50 -1.02 -0.59 1.20
C ILE A 50 -0.03 -1.74 1.36
N ASN A 51 0.34 -2.34 0.24
CA ASN A 51 1.40 -3.34 0.15
C ASN A 51 2.71 -2.62 -0.23
N GLN A 52 3.81 -3.04 0.39
CA GLN A 52 5.16 -2.63 0.04
C GLN A 52 5.97 -3.92 -0.11
N PRO A 53 6.00 -4.52 -1.32
CA PRO A 53 6.65 -5.79 -1.58
C PRO A 53 8.12 -5.81 -1.15
N ASP A 54 8.65 -7.00 -0.94
CA ASP A 54 10.10 -7.17 -0.83
C ASP A 54 10.72 -7.23 -2.23
N ASP A 55 12.01 -6.92 -2.35
CA ASP A 55 12.67 -6.65 -3.64
C ASP A 55 12.73 -7.93 -4.53
N ASP A 56 12.55 -9.12 -3.95
CA ASP A 56 12.52 -10.42 -4.64
C ASP A 56 11.21 -10.73 -5.39
N ASP A 57 10.17 -9.90 -5.24
CA ASP A 57 8.87 -10.11 -5.89
C ASP A 57 8.81 -9.52 -7.32
N ASP A 58 9.93 -9.11 -7.90
CA ASP A 58 10.04 -8.74 -9.32
C ASP A 58 10.47 -10.00 -10.11
N ASP A 59 9.61 -10.46 -11.04
CA ASP A 59 9.69 -11.72 -11.82
C ASP A 59 10.94 -11.89 -12.75
N ASP A 60 12.10 -11.36 -12.39
CA ASP A 60 13.36 -11.63 -13.08
C ASP A 60 14.13 -12.74 -12.34
N ASP A 61 14.23 -13.91 -12.98
CA ASP A 61 15.00 -15.10 -12.60
C ASP A 61 16.51 -14.81 -12.41
N ASP A 62 16.90 -14.00 -11.43
CA ASP A 62 18.29 -13.89 -10.96
C ASP A 62 18.37 -14.44 -9.52
N ASP A 63 18.89 -15.67 -9.42
CA ASP A 63 19.13 -16.47 -8.22
C ASP A 63 20.12 -15.80 -7.21
N ASP A 64 19.80 -14.64 -6.64
CA ASP A 64 20.46 -14.11 -5.43
C ASP A 64 19.54 -14.33 -4.21
N ASP A 65 19.43 -15.60 -3.82
CA ASP A 65 18.64 -16.21 -2.70
C ASP A 65 18.92 -15.64 -1.27
N ASP A 66 19.56 -14.48 -1.12
CA ASP A 66 20.02 -13.94 0.17
C ASP A 66 19.47 -12.53 0.54
N ASP A 67 18.69 -11.83 -0.29
CA ASP A 67 18.06 -10.57 0.13
C ASP A 67 16.74 -10.85 0.88
N ASP A 68 16.79 -10.96 2.20
CA ASP A 68 15.61 -11.16 3.07
C ASP A 68 14.59 -9.99 3.06
N GLY A 69 14.65 -9.09 2.05
CA GLY A 69 13.86 -7.86 1.92
C GLY A 69 14.19 -6.82 2.98
N ASN A 70 15.04 -7.15 3.96
CA ASN A 70 15.38 -6.32 5.10
C ASN A 70 16.86 -5.90 5.10
N THR A 71 17.67 -6.47 4.20
CA THR A 71 19.04 -6.04 3.96
C THR A 71 19.02 -4.68 3.24
N PRO A 72 19.58 -3.61 3.84
CA PRO A 72 19.64 -2.31 3.18
C PRO A 72 20.50 -2.40 1.91
N PRO A 73 20.18 -1.64 0.86
CA PRO A 73 21.04 -1.58 -0.31
C PRO A 73 22.45 -1.16 0.09
N SER A 74 23.46 -1.80 -0.52
CA SER A 74 24.87 -1.52 -0.23
C SER A 74 25.25 -0.13 -0.75
N ILE A 75 25.17 0.89 0.12
CA ILE A 75 25.59 2.24 -0.19
C ILE A 75 27.00 2.53 0.32
N GLU A 76 27.82 3.14 -0.51
CA GLU A 76 29.17 3.57 -0.13
C GLU A 76 29.10 4.70 0.91
N ARG A 77 29.93 4.58 1.95
CA ARG A 77 30.08 5.62 2.97
C ARG A 77 30.92 6.76 2.43
N ALA A 78 30.44 8.00 2.59
CA ALA A 78 31.20 9.17 2.14
C ALA A 78 32.37 9.48 3.10
N GLU A 79 33.44 10.07 2.57
CA GLU A 79 34.59 10.47 3.37
C GLU A 79 34.18 11.51 4.42
N GLY A 80 34.44 11.24 5.70
CA GLY A 80 34.10 12.12 6.81
C GLY A 80 32.62 12.11 7.23
N GLU A 81 31.79 11.25 6.64
CA GLU A 81 30.40 11.04 7.05
C GLU A 81 30.34 10.46 8.47
N SER A 82 29.46 10.97 9.33
CA SER A 82 29.28 10.41 10.67
C SER A 82 28.60 9.03 10.61
N ASP A 83 28.73 8.23 11.67
CA ASP A 83 28.03 6.93 11.73
C ASP A 83 26.50 7.10 11.70
N GLU A 84 26.00 8.19 12.30
CA GLU A 84 24.58 8.53 12.35
C GLU A 84 24.02 8.92 10.98
N ASP A 85 24.73 9.78 10.25
CA ASP A 85 24.34 10.19 8.90
C ASP A 85 24.35 9.00 7.93
N TYR A 86 25.38 8.15 8.03
CA TYR A 86 25.48 6.95 7.22
C TYR A 86 24.33 5.97 7.48
N ALA A 87 23.99 5.74 8.77
CA ALA A 87 22.87 4.89 9.15
C ALA A 87 21.51 5.46 8.68
N ALA A 88 21.31 6.77 8.81
CA ALA A 88 20.10 7.44 8.34
C ALA A 88 19.93 7.32 6.81
N ARG A 89 21.03 7.43 6.07
CA ARG A 89 21.04 7.32 4.61
C ARG A 89 20.80 5.87 4.15
N GLN A 90 21.34 4.89 4.86
CA GLN A 90 21.03 3.47 4.63
C GLN A 90 19.55 3.18 4.87
N LEU A 91 18.99 3.63 6.01
CA LEU A 91 17.59 3.43 6.31
C LEU A 91 16.68 4.13 5.29
N HIS A 92 17.04 5.36 4.89
CA HIS A 92 16.31 6.06 3.82
C HIS A 92 16.30 5.26 2.53
N ALA A 93 17.44 4.73 2.10
CA ALA A 93 17.54 3.90 0.90
C ALA A 93 16.75 2.58 1.03
N ALA A 94 16.71 1.98 2.22
CA ALA A 94 15.94 0.77 2.48
C ALA A 94 14.42 1.02 2.49
N ILE A 95 13.97 2.18 2.97
CA ILE A 95 12.55 2.57 3.01
C ILE A 95 12.03 2.96 1.63
N TYR A 96 12.79 3.78 0.91
CA TYR A 96 12.38 4.38 -0.36
C TYR A 96 13.02 3.62 -1.52
N ARG A 97 12.55 2.39 -1.73
CA ARG A 97 12.92 1.51 -2.86
C ARG A 97 11.70 0.71 -3.31
N GLY A 98 11.77 0.21 -4.53
CA GLY A 98 10.75 -0.69 -5.09
C GLY A 98 9.36 -0.05 -5.19
N ARG A 99 8.36 -0.90 -5.37
CA ARG A 99 6.97 -0.48 -5.64
C ARG A 99 6.15 -0.30 -4.36
N LEU A 100 5.09 0.50 -4.46
CA LEU A 100 4.03 0.61 -3.45
C LEU A 100 2.69 0.35 -4.11
N GLU A 101 1.90 -0.55 -3.57
CA GLU A 101 0.62 -0.95 -4.17
C GLU A 101 -0.53 -0.64 -3.23
N ALA A 102 -1.56 0.03 -3.73
CA ALA A 102 -2.78 0.28 -2.98
C ALA A 102 -3.90 -0.60 -3.55
N VAL A 103 -4.38 -1.56 -2.77
CA VAL A 103 -5.43 -2.52 -3.17
C VAL A 103 -6.72 -2.21 -2.43
N LYS A 104 -7.85 -2.15 -3.13
CA LYS A 104 -9.18 -1.97 -2.50
C LYS A 104 -9.56 -3.20 -1.67
N LEU A 105 -9.83 -3.01 -0.37
CA LEU A 105 -10.40 -4.07 0.49
C LEU A 105 -11.93 -4.02 0.52
N THR A 106 -12.52 -2.83 0.50
CA THR A 106 -13.98 -2.65 0.38
C THR A 106 -14.39 -2.55 -1.08
N GLY A 107 -13.77 -1.64 -1.83
CA GLY A 107 -14.02 -1.42 -3.25
C GLY A 107 -15.43 -0.91 -3.55
N ASP A 108 -15.63 -0.46 -4.78
CA ASP A 108 -16.93 -0.01 -5.27
C ASP A 108 -17.25 -0.56 -6.66
N ALA A 109 -18.35 -0.11 -7.26
CA ALA A 109 -18.75 -0.55 -8.59
C ALA A 109 -17.76 -0.13 -9.70
N ASN A 110 -16.95 0.89 -9.47
CA ASN A 110 -15.96 1.37 -10.43
C ASN A 110 -14.64 0.63 -10.23
N VAL A 111 -14.11 0.53 -9.01
CA VAL A 111 -12.88 -0.22 -8.68
C VAL A 111 -13.21 -1.22 -7.57
N PRO A 112 -13.49 -2.49 -7.93
CA PRO A 112 -13.96 -3.49 -6.98
C PRO A 112 -12.86 -3.94 -6.01
N ARG A 113 -13.27 -4.63 -4.94
CA ARG A 113 -12.34 -5.25 -3.99
C ARG A 113 -11.35 -6.17 -4.71
N GLY A 114 -10.09 -6.11 -4.29
CA GLY A 114 -8.98 -6.87 -4.86
C GLY A 114 -8.25 -6.14 -5.97
N GLU A 115 -8.84 -5.08 -6.53
CA GLU A 115 -8.21 -4.28 -7.58
C GLU A 115 -7.31 -3.19 -7.01
N TYR A 116 -6.27 -2.84 -7.76
CA TYR A 116 -5.48 -1.67 -7.45
C TYR A 116 -6.32 -0.40 -7.56
N THR A 117 -6.19 0.50 -6.59
CA THR A 117 -6.67 1.87 -6.68
C THR A 117 -5.58 2.80 -7.18
N PHE A 118 -4.33 2.55 -6.79
CA PHE A 118 -3.14 3.20 -7.35
C PHE A 118 -1.90 2.35 -7.12
N VAL A 119 -0.86 2.62 -7.89
CA VAL A 119 0.47 1.99 -7.79
C VAL A 119 1.54 3.07 -7.91
N VAL A 120 2.55 3.03 -7.04
CA VAL A 120 3.83 3.72 -7.22
C VAL A 120 4.80 2.68 -7.77
N ASP A 121 5.29 2.89 -8.98
CA ASP A 121 6.20 1.92 -9.62
C ASP A 121 7.60 1.93 -8.97
N ASP A 122 8.05 3.08 -8.46
CA ASP A 122 9.32 3.22 -7.75
C ASP A 122 9.22 4.29 -6.64
N LEU A 123 9.46 3.93 -5.38
CA LEU A 123 9.56 4.85 -4.24
C LEU A 123 10.91 5.59 -4.16
N GLY A 124 11.92 5.03 -4.82
CA GLY A 124 13.29 5.50 -4.89
C GLY A 124 13.50 6.69 -5.80
N GLU A 125 14.70 6.78 -6.38
CA GLU A 125 15.12 7.97 -7.13
C GLU A 125 14.38 8.14 -8.46
N ALA A 126 14.01 7.06 -9.16
CA ALA A 126 13.39 7.18 -10.48
C ALA A 126 11.93 7.64 -10.37
N GLY A 127 11.22 7.27 -9.30
CA GLY A 127 9.87 7.77 -9.01
C GLY A 127 9.83 9.09 -8.23
N PHE A 128 10.91 9.50 -7.59
CA PHE A 128 10.97 10.78 -6.85
C PHE A 128 10.72 11.99 -7.77
N VAL A 129 9.87 12.90 -7.30
CA VAL A 129 9.57 14.16 -7.98
C VAL A 129 10.22 15.32 -7.25
N ARG A 130 9.87 15.53 -5.97
CA ARG A 130 10.39 16.60 -5.13
C ARG A 130 10.01 16.43 -3.66
N GLU A 131 10.64 17.20 -2.79
CA GLU A 131 10.07 17.52 -1.47
C GLU A 131 9.13 18.74 -1.62
N GLU A 132 7.93 18.65 -1.09
CA GLU A 132 6.95 19.74 -1.17
C GLU A 132 7.31 20.87 -0.19
N THR A 133 7.14 22.11 -0.63
CA THR A 133 7.56 23.31 0.12
C THR A 133 6.38 24.09 0.67
N LYS A 134 5.17 23.81 0.18
CA LYS A 134 3.96 24.56 0.51
C LYS A 134 3.02 23.75 1.40
N ASP A 135 2.40 24.45 2.34
CA ASP A 135 1.26 23.92 3.08
C ASP A 135 0.11 23.52 2.13
N PRO A 136 -0.66 22.47 2.47
CA PRO A 136 -0.62 21.69 3.71
C PRO A 136 0.39 20.52 3.70
N PHE A 137 1.14 20.33 2.61
CA PHE A 137 2.01 19.16 2.41
C PHE A 137 3.50 19.48 2.57
N ALA A 138 3.85 20.59 3.23
CA ALA A 138 5.23 20.99 3.40
C ALA A 138 6.05 19.83 4.01
N ARG A 139 7.21 19.55 3.40
CA ARG A 139 8.16 18.47 3.72
C ARG A 139 7.72 17.06 3.30
N ALA A 140 6.55 16.90 2.69
CA ALA A 140 6.15 15.61 2.15
C ALA A 140 7.03 15.24 0.94
N ARG A 141 7.44 13.97 0.87
CA ARG A 141 8.10 13.41 -0.31
C ARG A 141 7.05 13.15 -1.37
N LEU A 142 7.15 13.79 -2.53
CA LEU A 142 6.27 13.58 -3.67
C LEU A 142 6.92 12.55 -4.62
N VAL A 143 6.18 11.50 -4.94
CA VAL A 143 6.58 10.46 -5.91
C VAL A 143 5.52 10.32 -7.00
N ARG A 144 5.95 9.87 -8.19
CA ARG A 144 5.04 9.54 -9.30
C ARG A 144 4.22 8.30 -8.93
N SER A 145 2.98 8.27 -9.37
CA SER A 145 2.12 7.09 -9.24
C SER A 145 1.19 6.98 -10.45
N ARG A 146 0.49 5.87 -10.55
CA ARG A 146 -0.58 5.66 -11.51
C ARG A 146 -1.84 5.31 -10.74
N ALA A 147 -2.96 5.93 -11.10
CA ALA A 147 -4.25 5.73 -10.49
C ALA A 147 -5.17 4.92 -11.41
N GLN A 148 -5.87 3.92 -10.87
CA GLN A 148 -6.81 3.13 -11.63
C GLN A 148 -8.18 3.82 -11.65
N LEU A 149 -8.69 4.05 -12.86
CA LEU A 149 -10.03 4.59 -13.11
C LEU A 149 -10.79 3.63 -14.01
N ALA A 150 -12.10 3.51 -13.77
CA ALA A 150 -12.98 2.71 -14.60
C ALA A 150 -14.41 3.23 -14.54
N ASN A 151 -15.22 2.84 -15.52
CA ASN A 151 -16.66 3.04 -15.52
C ASN A 151 -17.35 2.01 -14.61
N ASN A 152 -18.60 2.29 -14.23
CA ASN A 152 -19.41 1.40 -13.40
C ASN A 152 -19.42 -0.04 -13.94
N GLY A 153 -19.23 -1.01 -13.06
CA GLY A 153 -19.02 -2.42 -13.38
C GLY A 153 -17.58 -2.72 -13.81
N PHE A 154 -16.61 -1.92 -13.34
CA PHE A 154 -15.18 -2.01 -13.68
C PHE A 154 -14.90 -2.07 -15.19
N ARG A 155 -15.67 -1.32 -15.98
CA ARG A 155 -15.55 -1.30 -17.44
C ARG A 155 -14.54 -0.28 -17.90
N ASP A 156 -13.79 -0.62 -18.95
CA ASP A 156 -12.76 0.25 -19.54
C ASP A 156 -11.72 0.71 -18.50
N ALA A 157 -11.34 -0.20 -17.61
CA ALA A 157 -10.34 0.08 -16.58
C ALA A 157 -9.01 0.51 -17.21
N THR A 158 -8.47 1.62 -16.73
CA THR A 158 -7.22 2.19 -17.22
C THR A 158 -6.48 2.87 -16.09
N PHE A 159 -5.15 2.91 -16.23
CA PHE A 159 -4.31 3.72 -15.38
C PHE A 159 -4.13 5.12 -15.97
N THR A 160 -4.17 6.13 -15.10
CA THR A 160 -3.84 7.52 -15.43
C THR A 160 -2.74 8.03 -14.52
N ASP A 161 -1.97 9.02 -14.98
CA ASP A 161 -0.93 9.65 -14.17
C ASP A 161 -1.53 10.23 -12.87
N ALA A 162 -0.79 10.03 -11.79
CA ALA A 162 -1.12 10.53 -10.46
C ALA A 162 0.17 10.80 -9.67
N GLU A 163 0.03 11.36 -8.49
CA GLU A 163 1.17 11.57 -7.59
C GLU A 163 0.80 11.16 -6.17
N LEU A 164 1.79 10.69 -5.40
CA LEU A 164 1.60 10.35 -4.00
C LEU A 164 2.47 11.28 -3.14
N PHE A 165 1.83 12.04 -2.27
CA PHE A 165 2.49 12.75 -1.18
C PHE A 165 2.65 11.78 0.01
N ILE A 166 3.89 11.45 0.31
CA ILE A 166 4.27 10.70 1.51
C ILE A 166 4.51 11.72 2.63
N ILE A 167 3.50 11.91 3.48
CA ILE A 167 3.53 12.91 4.57
C ILE A 167 4.14 12.28 5.82
N SER A 168 3.75 11.05 6.14
CA SER A 168 4.36 10.20 7.16
C SER A 168 4.07 8.72 6.85
N PRO A 169 4.67 7.76 7.59
CA PRO A 169 4.31 6.35 7.46
C PRO A 169 2.81 6.04 7.61
N ASP A 170 2.07 6.89 8.34
CA ASP A 170 0.66 6.66 8.69
C ASP A 170 -0.30 7.61 7.97
N LEU A 171 0.22 8.55 7.18
CA LEU A 171 -0.56 9.56 6.48
C LEU A 171 0.00 9.78 5.08
N LEU A 172 -0.80 9.47 4.08
CA LEU A 172 -0.51 9.67 2.67
C LEU A 172 -1.58 10.58 2.05
N ALA A 173 -1.25 11.24 0.96
CA ALA A 173 -2.25 11.92 0.13
C ALA A 173 -2.02 11.61 -1.35
N HIS A 174 -3.02 11.03 -2.00
CA HIS A 174 -2.96 10.61 -3.40
C HIS A 174 -3.65 11.65 -4.28
N ASN A 175 -2.90 12.24 -5.20
CA ASN A 175 -3.31 13.31 -6.10
C ASN A 175 -3.70 12.73 -7.47
N TRP A 176 -5.00 12.69 -7.71
CA TRP A 176 -5.63 12.19 -8.92
C TRP A 176 -5.59 13.28 -10.00
N LEU A 177 -4.50 13.36 -10.77
CA LEU A 177 -4.30 14.45 -11.75
C LEU A 177 -5.45 14.55 -12.77
N ALA A 178 -5.94 13.40 -13.25
CA ALA A 178 -7.04 13.35 -14.20
C ALA A 178 -8.38 13.86 -13.63
N LEU A 179 -8.58 13.78 -12.31
CA LEU A 179 -9.81 14.19 -11.63
C LEU A 179 -9.68 15.55 -10.93
N GLY A 180 -8.47 16.08 -10.77
CA GLY A 180 -8.21 17.28 -9.97
C GLY A 180 -8.61 17.11 -8.51
N HIS A 181 -8.45 15.90 -7.96
CA HIS A 181 -8.87 15.53 -6.61
C HIS A 181 -7.68 15.01 -5.79
N ILE A 182 -7.68 15.24 -4.48
CA ILE A 182 -6.73 14.63 -3.56
C ILE A 182 -7.49 13.80 -2.54
N SER A 183 -7.13 12.53 -2.42
CA SER A 183 -7.60 11.65 -1.35
C SER A 183 -6.55 11.53 -0.26
N TYR A 184 -6.95 11.71 0.99
CA TYR A 184 -6.15 11.51 2.19
C TYR A 184 -6.32 10.07 2.68
N LEU A 185 -5.20 9.41 2.96
CA LEU A 185 -5.19 8.03 3.42
C LEU A 185 -4.50 7.96 4.77
N ARG A 186 -5.18 7.38 5.75
CA ARG A 186 -4.67 7.24 7.12
C ARG A 186 -4.64 5.79 7.55
N ARG A 187 -3.51 5.36 8.11
CA ARG A 187 -3.35 3.99 8.63
C ARG A 187 -4.38 3.73 9.74
N VAL A 188 -4.98 2.55 9.68
CA VAL A 188 -5.87 2.04 10.72
C VAL A 188 -5.03 1.34 11.78
N ASP A 189 -5.22 1.73 13.04
CA ASP A 189 -4.68 1.01 14.20
C ASP A 189 -5.55 -0.23 14.47
N ILE A 190 -5.21 -1.35 13.83
CA ILE A 190 -6.00 -2.59 13.86
C ILE A 190 -6.04 -3.17 15.27
N ASP A 191 -4.91 -3.13 16.00
CA ASP A 191 -4.77 -3.72 17.33
C ASP A 191 -5.75 -3.11 18.34
N ARG A 192 -6.13 -1.84 18.15
CA ARG A 192 -7.17 -1.19 18.94
C ARG A 192 -8.56 -1.84 18.81
N PHE A 193 -8.80 -2.61 17.76
CA PHE A 193 -10.09 -3.23 17.44
C PHE A 193 -10.10 -4.75 17.59
N ILE A 194 -8.95 -5.38 17.85
CA ILE A 194 -8.84 -6.81 18.13
C ILE A 194 -8.86 -6.99 19.65
N PHE A 195 -9.86 -7.71 20.18
CA PHE A 195 -9.86 -8.07 21.60
C PHE A 195 -8.72 -9.07 21.88
N PRO A 196 -7.99 -8.95 23.00
CA PRO A 196 -7.00 -9.96 23.37
C PRO A 196 -7.70 -11.31 23.54
N VAL A 197 -7.20 -12.33 22.84
CA VAL A 197 -7.56 -13.72 23.14
C VAL A 197 -6.94 -14.02 24.50
N GLU A 198 -7.74 -14.01 25.56
CA GLU A 198 -7.32 -14.50 26.87
C GLU A 198 -6.80 -15.93 26.69
N HIS A 199 -5.47 -16.10 26.73
CA HIS A 199 -4.89 -17.41 26.87
C HIS A 199 -5.23 -17.88 28.28
N GLY A 200 -6.24 -18.74 28.37
CA GLY A 200 -6.80 -19.24 29.61
C GLY A 200 -5.70 -19.59 30.61
N ALA A 201 -5.66 -18.82 31.68
CA ALA A 201 -4.85 -19.11 32.84
C ALA A 201 -5.12 -20.56 33.25
N GLY A 202 -4.06 -21.35 33.37
CA GLY A 202 -4.11 -22.69 33.92
C GLY A 202 -4.81 -22.65 35.27
N MET A 203 -5.95 -23.33 35.35
CA MET A 203 -6.58 -23.67 36.61
C MET A 203 -5.64 -24.60 37.38
N SER A 204 -4.86 -24.04 38.31
CA SER A 204 -4.23 -24.80 39.39
C SER A 204 -4.78 -24.29 40.73
N GLY A 205 -5.32 -25.22 41.53
CA GLY A 205 -5.97 -24.98 42.82
C GLY A 205 -7.48 -25.13 42.64
N ILE A 206 -8.14 -26.14 43.22
CA ILE A 206 -8.07 -26.64 44.59
C ILE A 206 -8.17 -28.18 44.60
#